data_AF-A0A7X8QJI6-F1
#
_entry.id   AF-A0A7X8QJI6-F1
#
_cell.length_a   1.000
_cell.length_b   1.000
_cell.length_c   1.000
_cell.angle_alpha   90.00
_cell.angle_beta   90.00
_cell.angle_gamma   90.00
#
_symmetry.space_group_name_H-M   'P 1'
#
loop_
_entity.id
_entity.type
_entity.pdbx_description
1 polymer ?
#
loop_
_entity_poly.entity_id
_entity_poly.type
_entity_poly.pdbx_seq_one_letter_code
_entity_poly.pdbx_strand_id
1 'polypeptide(L)'
;MKNLKDNLITAVGIILLVAGLILIKILNNPQGILHAIPYILVGLGSVIFGHGMGNLVTRRITRNHPAVQKQMEIDRKDERNIMIRNAAKSKAYDVMTFVFGALLIAIGLMSPGLAPFLLLVFAYLFVLGTGIYFRIKFEKEM
;
A
#
# COMPACT_ATOMS: atom_id res chain seq x y z
N MET A 1 -13.80 -0.72 20.21
CA MET A 1 -12.66 -1.59 19.82
C MET A 1 -11.97 -1.21 18.51
N LYS A 2 -12.67 -0.73 17.47
CA LYS A 2 -12.04 -0.29 16.19
C LYS A 2 -11.00 0.83 16.37
N ASN A 3 -11.20 1.68 17.38
CA ASN A 3 -10.37 2.87 17.64
C ASN A 3 -8.99 2.55 18.22
N LEU A 4 -8.90 1.53 19.06
CA LEU A 4 -7.60 1.11 19.60
C LEU A 4 -6.77 0.45 18.50
N LYS A 5 -7.42 -0.33 17.61
CA LYS A 5 -6.77 -1.05 16.53
C LYS A 5 -6.11 -0.12 15.52
N ASP A 6 -6.81 0.90 15.02
CA ASP A 6 -6.23 1.83 14.02
C ASP A 6 -5.06 2.65 14.61
N ASN A 7 -5.18 3.09 15.88
CA ASN A 7 -4.11 3.80 16.58
C ASN A 7 -2.90 2.89 16.78
N LEU A 8 -3.12 1.63 17.16
CA LEU A 8 -2.06 0.64 17.40
C LEU A 8 -1.37 0.23 16.10
N ILE A 9 -2.12 0.04 15.00
CA ILE A 9 -1.57 -0.19 13.65
C ILE A 9 -0.68 0.97 13.23
N THR A 10 -1.14 2.21 13.42
CA THR A 10 -0.36 3.40 13.06
C THR A 10 0.90 3.52 13.92
N ALA A 11 0.80 3.28 15.23
CA ALA A 11 1.94 3.30 16.15
C ALA A 11 2.97 2.22 15.78
N VAL A 12 2.53 0.99 15.49
CA VAL A 12 3.40 -0.10 15.01
C VAL A 12 4.09 0.28 13.71
N GLY A 13 3.37 0.87 12.75
CA GLY A 13 3.95 1.36 11.50
C GLY A 13 5.04 2.41 11.72
N ILE A 14 4.82 3.38 12.61
CA ILE A 14 5.82 4.40 12.97
C ILE A 14 7.03 3.77 13.65
N ILE A 15 6.83 2.86 14.60
CA ILE A 15 7.93 2.19 15.31
C ILE A 15 8.81 1.41 14.32
N LEU A 16 8.20 0.64 13.41
CA LEU A 16 8.91 -0.12 12.38
C LEU A 16 9.70 0.81 11.44
N LEU A 17 9.09 1.92 11.01
CA LEU A 17 9.73 2.88 10.12
C LEU A 17 10.92 3.58 10.80
N VAL A 18 10.73 4.07 12.04
CA VAL A 18 11.78 4.75 12.81
C VAL A 18 12.91 3.78 13.16
N ALA A 19 12.58 2.56 13.61
CA ALA A 19 13.57 1.52 13.89
C ALA A 19 14.39 1.16 12.63
N GLY A 20 13.73 1.04 11.47
CA GLY A 20 14.40 0.81 10.19
C GLY A 20 15.36 1.93 9.82
N LEU A 21 14.93 3.20 9.92
CA LEU A 21 15.78 4.36 9.65
C LEU A 21 16.97 4.49 10.61
N ILE A 22 16.76 4.16 11.89
CA ILE A 22 17.85 4.13 12.89
C ILE A 22 18.84 3.02 12.55
N LEU A 23 18.38 1.82 12.20
CA LEU A 23 19.26 0.72 11.79
C LEU A 23 20.09 1.08 10.55
N ILE A 24 19.51 1.76 9.56
CA ILE A 24 20.25 2.23 8.37
C ILE A 24 21.42 3.14 8.78
N LYS A 25 21.23 4.01 9.78
CA LYS A 25 22.29 4.93 10.25
C LYS A 25 23.35 4.26 11.13
N ILE A 26 22.99 3.23 11.89
CA ILE A 26 23.90 2.57 12.83
C ILE A 26 24.74 1.49 12.14
N LEU A 27 24.17 0.78 11.16
CA LEU A 27 24.86 -0.30 10.47
C LEU A 27 25.77 0.24 9.35
N ASN A 28 27.05 0.43 9.68
CA ASN A 28 28.10 0.68 8.68
C ASN A 28 28.52 -0.64 8.01
N ASN A 29 28.33 -0.75 6.69
CA ASN A 29 28.69 -1.92 5.86
C ASN A 29 28.18 -3.29 6.35
N PRO A 30 26.88 -3.48 6.64
CA PRO A 30 26.35 -4.81 6.90
C PRO A 30 26.43 -5.66 5.62
N GLN A 31 26.99 -6.87 5.73
CA GLN A 31 27.07 -7.84 4.63
C GLN A 31 25.91 -8.84 4.69
N GLY A 32 25.45 -9.29 3.52
CA GLY A 32 24.40 -10.31 3.41
C GLY A 32 23.01 -9.82 3.82
N ILE A 33 22.21 -10.72 4.39
CA ILE A 33 20.79 -10.48 4.75
C ILE A 33 20.63 -9.28 5.70
N LEU A 34 21.62 -9.03 6.55
CA LEU A 34 21.62 -7.92 7.51
C LEU A 34 21.54 -6.54 6.82
N HIS A 35 21.96 -6.42 5.57
CA HIS A 35 21.80 -5.21 4.78
C HIS A 35 20.34 -4.96 4.37
N ALA A 36 19.56 -6.00 4.13
CA ALA A 36 18.19 -5.90 3.62
C ALA A 36 17.15 -5.61 4.72
N ILE A 37 17.41 -6.07 5.95
CA ILE A 37 16.48 -5.95 7.10
C ILE A 37 16.04 -4.50 7.35
N PRO A 38 16.92 -3.48 7.40
CA PRO A 38 16.52 -2.10 7.65
C PRO A 38 15.57 -1.57 6.57
N TYR A 39 15.82 -1.90 5.30
CA TYR A 39 14.98 -1.47 4.18
C TYR A 39 13.62 -2.18 4.16
N ILE A 40 13.57 -3.46 4.52
CA ILE A 40 12.31 -4.20 4.68
C ILE A 40 11.47 -3.60 5.80
N LEU A 41 12.10 -3.23 6.94
CA LEU A 41 11.43 -2.56 8.06
C LEU A 41 10.86 -1.20 7.65
N VAL A 42 11.61 -0.40 6.90
CA VAL A 42 11.13 0.88 6.36
C VAL A 42 9.96 0.65 5.38
N GLY A 43 10.09 -0.30 4.46
CA GLY A 43 9.06 -0.67 3.50
C GLY A 43 7.75 -1.08 4.19
N LEU A 44 7.80 -2.09 5.07
CA LEU A 44 6.65 -2.56 5.83
C LEU A 44 6.07 -1.48 6.74
N GLY A 45 6.94 -0.74 7.45
CA GLY A 45 6.54 0.35 8.33
C GLY A 45 5.75 1.43 7.58
N SER A 46 6.21 1.81 6.38
CA SER A 46 5.53 2.81 5.55
C SER A 46 4.13 2.36 5.09
N VAL A 47 3.96 1.09 4.71
CA VAL A 47 2.67 0.53 4.28
C VAL A 47 1.69 0.49 5.45
N ILE A 48 2.12 -0.05 6.59
CA ILE A 48 1.31 -0.17 7.80
C ILE A 48 0.91 1.22 8.32
N PHE A 49 1.88 2.15 8.36
CA PHE A 49 1.65 3.54 8.75
C PHE A 49 0.64 4.22 7.83
N GLY A 50 0.82 4.14 6.51
CA GLY A 50 -0.08 4.76 5.54
C GLY A 50 -1.53 4.26 5.70
N HIS A 51 -1.71 2.96 5.91
CA HIS A 51 -3.03 2.38 6.14
C HIS A 51 -3.69 2.92 7.42
N GLY A 52 -2.96 2.94 8.54
CA GLY A 52 -3.50 3.42 9.82
C GLY A 52 -3.75 4.93 9.84
N MET A 53 -2.85 5.71 9.25
CA MET A 53 -2.91 7.18 9.24
C MET A 53 -4.13 7.72 8.48
N GLY A 54 -4.50 7.11 7.36
CA GLY A 54 -5.68 7.53 6.59
C GLY A 54 -6.99 7.47 7.41
N ASN A 55 -7.14 6.42 8.22
CA ASN A 55 -8.29 6.26 9.12
C ASN A 55 -8.27 7.27 10.27
N LEU A 56 -7.08 7.53 10.85
CA LEU A 56 -6.87 8.51 11.91
C LEU A 56 -7.19 9.93 11.46
N VAL A 57 -6.68 10.34 10.30
CA VAL A 57 -6.90 11.69 9.74
C VAL A 57 -8.38 11.92 9.47
N THR A 58 -9.03 10.96 8.80
CA THR A 58 -10.47 11.01 8.55
C THR A 58 -11.26 11.23 9.83
N ARG A 59 -10.90 10.51 10.91
CA ARG A 59 -11.55 10.65 12.21
C ARG A 59 -11.30 11.98 12.89
N ARG A 60 -10.07 12.50 12.86
CA ARG A 60 -9.79 13.82 13.47
C ARG A 60 -10.63 14.91 12.81
N ILE A 61 -10.78 14.84 11.49
CA ILE A 61 -11.56 15.81 10.72
C ILE A 61 -13.06 15.68 11.05
N THR A 62 -13.57 14.45 11.18
CA THR A 62 -15.01 14.20 11.42
C THR A 62 -15.43 14.17 12.88
N ARG A 63 -14.50 14.16 13.85
CA ARG A 63 -14.77 13.99 15.29
C ARG A 63 -15.79 14.98 15.84
N ASN A 64 -15.73 16.24 15.40
CA ASN A 64 -16.61 17.30 15.87
C ASN A 64 -17.82 17.53 14.95
N HIS A 65 -17.96 16.73 13.89
CA HIS A 65 -18.97 16.90 12.84
C HIS A 65 -19.74 15.59 12.60
N PRO A 66 -20.68 15.21 13.49
CA PRO A 66 -21.44 13.97 13.38
C PRO A 66 -22.29 13.92 12.11
N ALA A 67 -22.76 15.07 11.60
CA ALA A 67 -23.48 15.15 10.33
C ALA A 67 -22.59 14.72 9.14
N VAL A 68 -21.31 15.13 9.12
CA VAL A 68 -20.34 14.74 8.09
C VAL A 68 -20.07 13.24 8.17
N GLN A 69 -19.93 12.68 9.38
CA GLN A 69 -19.72 11.25 9.54
C GLN A 69 -20.91 10.43 9.00
N LYS A 70 -22.15 10.86 9.30
CA LYS A 70 -23.36 10.21 8.79
C LYS A 70 -23.45 10.30 7.27
N GLN A 71 -23.14 11.46 6.69
CA GLN A 71 -23.13 11.65 5.25
C GLN A 71 -22.07 10.75 4.57
N MET A 72 -20.86 10.67 5.13
CA MET A 72 -19.81 9.78 4.62
C MET A 72 -20.22 8.30 4.64
N GLU A 73 -21.00 7.86 5.64
CA GLU A 73 -21.50 6.48 5.68
C GLU A 73 -22.57 6.22 4.61
N ILE A 74 -23.45 7.18 4.37
CA ILE A 74 -24.44 7.13 3.29
C ILE A 74 -23.70 7.08 1.94
N ASP A 75 -22.78 8.02 1.70
CA ASP A 75 -22.01 8.11 0.46
C ASP A 75 -21.16 6.85 0.19
N ARG A 76 -20.71 6.17 1.25
CA ARG A 76 -19.96 4.90 1.12
C ARG A 76 -20.82 3.72 0.69
N LYS A 77 -22.12 3.74 1.01
CA LYS A 77 -23.09 2.68 0.71
C LYS A 77 -23.93 2.98 -0.52
N ASP A 78 -23.96 4.23 -0.96
CA ASP A 78 -24.64 4.66 -2.17
C ASP A 78 -24.07 3.95 -3.42
N GLU A 79 -24.96 3.33 -4.20
CA GLU A 79 -24.60 2.51 -5.35
C GLU A 79 -23.86 3.31 -6.43
N ARG A 80 -24.30 4.55 -6.70
CA ARG A 80 -23.66 5.44 -7.67
C ARG A 80 -22.24 5.76 -7.25
N ASN A 81 -22.03 6.08 -5.97
CA ASN A 81 -20.69 6.35 -5.45
C ASN A 81 -19.80 5.09 -5.44
N ILE A 82 -20.37 3.91 -5.19
CA ILE A 82 -19.65 2.64 -5.31
C ILE A 82 -19.18 2.43 -6.75
N MET A 83 -20.05 2.65 -7.74
CA MET A 83 -19.71 2.56 -9.17
C MET A 83 -18.59 3.52 -9.55
N ILE A 84 -18.71 4.80 -9.19
CA ILE A 84 -17.69 5.83 -9.47
C ILE A 84 -16.34 5.42 -8.85
N ARG A 85 -16.34 4.97 -7.59
CA ARG A 85 -15.13 4.55 -6.89
C ARG A 85 -14.49 3.33 -7.55
N ASN A 86 -15.29 2.37 -7.99
CA ASN A 86 -14.79 1.16 -8.66
C ASN A 86 -14.21 1.53 -10.04
N ALA A 87 -14.87 2.40 -10.81
CA ALA A 87 -14.35 2.91 -12.08
C ALA A 87 -13.02 3.67 -11.89
N ALA A 88 -12.95 4.53 -10.87
CA ALA A 88 -11.71 5.25 -10.55
C ALA A 88 -10.56 4.29 -10.18
N LYS A 89 -10.84 3.25 -9.39
CA LYS A 89 -9.86 2.20 -9.07
C LYS A 89 -9.40 1.44 -10.31
N SER A 90 -10.32 1.11 -11.22
CA SER A 90 -9.99 0.47 -12.50
C SER A 90 -9.05 1.34 -13.32
N LYS A 91 -9.33 2.64 -13.44
CA LYS A 91 -8.46 3.55 -14.20
C LYS A 91 -7.09 3.74 -13.55
N ALA A 92 -7.05 3.79 -12.22
CA ALA A 92 -5.79 3.83 -11.48
C ALA A 92 -4.97 2.55 -11.68
N TYR A 93 -5.62 1.38 -11.77
CA TYR A 93 -4.96 0.11 -12.07
C TYR A 93 -4.32 0.10 -13.47
N ASP A 94 -5.00 0.64 -14.49
CA ASP A 94 -4.43 0.77 -15.84
C ASP A 94 -3.14 1.60 -15.81
N VAL A 95 -3.19 2.77 -15.14
CA VAL A 95 -2.02 3.65 -15.00
C VAL A 95 -0.91 2.98 -14.20
N MET A 96 -1.24 2.32 -13.09
CA MET A 96 -0.27 1.61 -12.24
C MET A 96 0.49 0.54 -13.02
N THR A 97 -0.18 -0.17 -13.94
CA THR A 97 0.45 -1.19 -14.78
C THR A 97 1.54 -0.58 -15.67
N PHE A 98 1.26 0.55 -16.30
CA PHE A 98 2.27 1.29 -17.08
C PHE A 98 3.42 1.81 -16.20
N VAL A 99 3.11 2.36 -15.03
CA VAL A 99 4.13 2.86 -14.09
C VAL A 99 5.05 1.72 -13.62
N PHE A 100 4.50 0.55 -13.31
CA PHE A 100 5.31 -0.61 -12.92
C PHE A 100 6.16 -1.13 -14.08
N GLY A 101 5.64 -1.12 -15.31
CA GLY A 101 6.42 -1.44 -16.51
C GLY A 101 7.60 -0.48 -16.71
N ALA A 102 7.38 0.83 -16.58
CA ALA A 102 8.44 1.83 -16.65
C ALA A 102 9.48 1.64 -15.54
N LEU A 103 9.03 1.33 -14.32
CA LEU A 103 9.91 1.08 -13.18
C LEU A 103 10.76 -0.19 -13.38
N LEU A 104 10.19 -1.26 -13.95
CA LEU A 104 10.93 -2.46 -14.31
C LEU A 104 12.06 -2.18 -15.30
N ILE A 105 11.80 -1.36 -16.33
CA ILE A 105 12.83 -0.96 -17.30
C ILE A 105 13.91 -0.13 -16.61
N ALA A 106 13.53 0.89 -15.85
CA ALA A 106 14.47 1.77 -15.16
C ALA A 106 15.38 0.99 -14.20
N ILE A 107 14.79 0.14 -13.36
CA ILE A 107 15.52 -0.70 -12.40
C ILE A 107 16.36 -1.75 -13.13
N GLY A 108 15.85 -2.34 -14.22
CA GLY A 108 16.62 -3.27 -15.05
C GLY A 108 17.89 -2.63 -15.62
N LEU A 109 17.81 -1.38 -16.10
CA LEU A 109 18.97 -0.63 -16.59
C LEU A 109 19.97 -0.31 -15.48
N MET A 110 19.50 -0.04 -14.26
CA MET A 110 20.37 0.24 -13.10
C MET A 110 21.13 -0.98 -12.58
N SER A 111 20.82 -2.20 -13.05
CA SER A 111 21.50 -3.44 -12.67
C SER A 111 21.64 -3.66 -11.14
N PRO A 112 20.58 -3.53 -10.32
CA PRO A 112 20.61 -3.57 -8.85
C PRO A 112 20.92 -4.96 -8.25
N GLY A 113 21.37 -5.92 -9.06
CA GLY A 113 21.47 -7.34 -8.72
C GLY A 113 20.18 -8.11 -9.01
N LEU A 114 20.31 -9.44 -9.17
CA LEU A 114 19.21 -10.32 -9.60
C LEU A 114 18.05 -10.39 -8.61
N ALA A 115 18.34 -10.41 -7.31
CA ALA A 115 17.32 -10.60 -6.28
C ALA A 115 16.25 -9.49 -6.23
N PRO A 116 16.60 -8.19 -6.09
CA PRO A 116 15.61 -7.11 -6.08
C PRO A 116 14.87 -6.97 -7.42
N PHE A 117 15.55 -7.24 -8.54
CA PHE A 117 14.92 -7.23 -9.85
C PHE A 117 13.85 -8.33 -9.99
N LEU A 118 14.17 -9.58 -9.61
CA LEU A 118 13.22 -10.69 -9.65
C LEU A 118 12.03 -10.49 -8.71
N LEU A 119 12.26 -9.89 -7.53
CA LEU A 119 11.18 -9.57 -6.59
C LEU A 119 10.21 -8.56 -7.21
N LEU A 120 10.71 -7.52 -7.89
CA LEU A 120 9.90 -6.55 -8.60
C LEU A 120 9.11 -7.18 -9.75
N VAL A 121 9.75 -8.05 -10.55
CA VAL A 121 9.08 -8.81 -11.63
C VAL A 121 7.95 -9.66 -11.05
N PHE A 122 8.20 -10.38 -9.95
CA PHE A 122 7.19 -11.20 -9.29
C PHE A 122 6.01 -10.36 -8.79
N ALA A 123 6.28 -9.21 -8.15
CA ALA A 123 5.22 -8.32 -7.68
C ALA A 123 4.35 -7.78 -8.84
N TYR A 124 4.97 -7.42 -9.97
CA TYR A 124 4.25 -6.99 -11.17
C TYR A 124 3.35 -8.10 -11.74
N LEU A 125 3.88 -9.31 -11.90
CA LEU A 125 3.12 -10.46 -12.37
C LEU A 125 2.00 -10.86 -11.40
N PHE A 126 2.23 -10.77 -10.10
CA PHE A 126 1.21 -11.04 -9.09
C PHE A 126 0.02 -10.07 -9.24
N VAL A 127 0.29 -8.78 -9.38
CA VAL A 127 -0.76 -7.77 -9.60
C VAL A 127 -1.54 -8.05 -10.88
N LEU A 128 -0.86 -8.29 -12.01
CA LEU A 128 -1.51 -8.65 -13.27
C LEU A 128 -2.35 -9.93 -13.16
N GLY A 129 -1.79 -10.96 -12.53
CA GLY A 129 -2.45 -12.25 -12.31
C GLY A 129 -3.71 -12.10 -11.45
N THR A 130 -3.67 -11.30 -10.38
CA THR A 130 -4.86 -11.01 -9.58
C THR A 130 -5.93 -10.27 -10.39
N GLY A 131 -5.54 -9.32 -11.24
CA GLY A 131 -6.46 -8.62 -12.14
C GLY A 131 -7.16 -9.58 -13.12
N ILE A 132 -6.41 -10.48 -13.74
CA ILE A 132 -6.95 -11.52 -14.64
C ILE A 132 -7.86 -12.48 -13.88
N TYR A 133 -7.42 -12.96 -12.72
CA TYR A 133 -8.20 -13.86 -11.88
C TYR A 133 -9.56 -13.25 -11.50
N PHE A 134 -9.56 -12.01 -10.98
CA PHE A 134 -10.80 -11.34 -10.59
C PHE A 134 -11.69 -11.01 -11.79
N ARG A 135 -11.12 -10.68 -12.95
CA ARG A 135 -11.89 -10.52 -14.18
C ARG A 135 -12.63 -11.81 -14.56
N ILE A 136 -11.92 -12.94 -14.62
CA ILE A 136 -12.52 -14.24 -14.96
C ILE A 136 -13.55 -14.66 -13.91
N LYS A 137 -13.27 -14.42 -12.63
CA LYS A 137 -14.19 -14.72 -11.54
C LYS A 137 -15.48 -13.92 -11.68
N PHE A 138 -15.38 -12.61 -11.88
CA PHE A 138 -16.54 -11.72 -11.97
C PHE A 138 -17.34 -11.90 -13.26
N GLU A 139 -16.71 -12.28 -14.36
CA GLU A 139 -17.39 -12.65 -15.61
C GLU A 139 -18.24 -13.93 -15.47
N LYS A 140 -17.95 -14.78 -14.48
CA LYS A 140 -18.75 -15.98 -14.18
C LYS A 140 -19.84 -15.73 -13.13
N GLU A 141 -19.64 -14.76 -12.25
CA GLU A 141 -20.55 -14.46 -11.13
C GLU A 141 -21.63 -13.43 -11.51
N MET A 142 -21.38 -12.58 -12.51
CA MET A 142 -22.29 -11.55 -13.03
C MET A 142 -22.76 -11.88 -14.43
#